data_AF-W4HQ93-F1
#
_entry.id   AF-W4HQ93-F1
#
_cell.length_a   1.000
_cell.length_b   1.000
_cell.length_c   1.000
_cell.angle_alpha   90.00
_cell.angle_beta   90.00
_cell.angle_gamma   90.00
#
_symmetry.space_group_name_H-M   'P 1'
#
loop_
_entity.id
_entity.type
_entity.pdbx_description
1 polymer ?
#
loop_
_entity_poly.entity_id
_entity_poly.type
_entity_poly.pdbx_seq_one_letter_code
_entity_poly.pdbx_strand_id
1 'polypeptide(L)'
;MSMIIDIFAREILDSRGNPTVEVDVTLEDGSMGRAAVPSGASTGAYEAVERRDGDKDRYKGKGVLEAVAAVNGEIAEEITGMDATDQVGIDAAMIDLDGTDNKGRLGANAILGVSLAVAKAAADFCAQPLYRYVGGTSARVLPVPMMNIINGGEHADNPIDIQEFMIMPVAATSIREAVRMGSEVFHTLKKELSSACMSTGLGDEGGFAPELKGTRDALDFILKSIEKAGYTPGEDIYLALDAASTEYFRDGKYEMKGEGLSLTPEENVDYLAKLCDDYPIISIEDGCGEDDWDGWKMLTDRLGDRVQLVGDDLFVTNPTRLAMGIEKGCANSMLVKVNQIGSLTETLKAVDMAHRARMTNVMSHRSGETEDATIADLAVATNCGQIKTGSLARSDRLAKYNQLIRIEEMLGESAEYAGRSILRG
;
A
#
# COMPACT_ATOMS: atom_id res chain seq x y z
N MET A 1 -2.81 27.25 -20.65
CA MET A 1 -2.28 26.14 -21.47
C MET A 1 -1.73 25.12 -20.49
N SER A 2 -1.66 23.84 -20.86
CA SER A 2 -1.17 22.75 -19.99
C SER A 2 0.35 22.70 -19.83
N MET A 3 1.07 23.70 -20.36
CA MET A 3 2.52 23.77 -20.30
C MET A 3 2.97 23.99 -18.86
N ILE A 4 3.94 23.20 -18.40
CA ILE A 4 4.57 23.37 -17.09
C ILE A 4 5.39 24.66 -17.10
N ILE A 5 5.17 25.54 -16.13
CA ILE A 5 5.91 26.81 -16.02
C ILE A 5 6.73 26.94 -14.74
N ASP A 6 6.40 26.17 -13.70
CA ASP A 6 7.11 26.20 -12.43
C ASP A 6 6.99 24.84 -11.71
N ILE A 7 8.08 24.43 -11.08
CA ILE A 7 8.18 23.21 -10.28
C ILE A 7 8.95 23.58 -9.02
N PHE A 8 8.36 23.30 -7.87
CA PHE A 8 8.97 23.62 -6.59
C PHE A 8 8.83 22.47 -5.60
N ALA A 9 9.96 22.01 -5.06
CA ALA A 9 10.02 21.03 -3.99
C ALA A 9 10.42 21.64 -2.65
N ARG A 10 9.93 21.00 -1.59
CA ARG A 10 10.27 21.30 -0.19
C ARG A 10 10.39 20.03 0.63
N GLU A 11 11.16 20.14 1.71
CA GLU A 11 11.23 19.13 2.76
C GLU A 11 10.07 19.33 3.73
N ILE A 12 9.21 18.32 3.88
CA ILE A 12 8.15 18.24 4.89
C ILE A 12 8.36 17.03 5.80
N LEU A 13 7.43 16.73 6.71
CA LEU A 13 7.50 15.56 7.59
C LEU A 13 6.42 14.53 7.25
N ASP A 14 6.81 13.25 7.28
CA ASP A 14 5.88 12.11 7.24
C ASP A 14 5.20 11.87 8.60
N SER A 15 4.28 10.92 8.65
CA SER A 15 3.50 10.57 9.84
C SER A 15 4.32 9.97 10.98
N ARG A 16 5.59 9.63 10.75
CA ARG A 16 6.57 9.17 11.75
C ARG A 16 7.54 10.29 12.16
N GLY A 17 7.38 11.49 11.62
CA GLY A 17 8.23 12.64 11.89
C GLY A 17 9.59 12.59 11.18
N ASN A 18 9.75 11.74 10.15
CA ASN A 18 10.93 11.76 9.29
C ASN A 18 10.71 12.73 8.11
N PRO A 19 11.79 13.34 7.59
CA PRO A 19 11.68 14.16 6.39
C PRO A 19 11.17 13.39 5.17
N THR A 20 10.39 14.06 4.31
CA THR A 20 10.03 13.57 2.97
C THR A 20 9.87 14.74 1.99
N VAL A 21 9.75 14.42 0.70
CA VAL A 21 9.65 15.39 -0.39
C VAL A 21 8.18 15.71 -0.68
N GLU A 22 7.86 17.00 -0.77
CA GLU A 22 6.61 17.52 -1.35
C GLU A 22 6.95 18.38 -2.56
N VAL A 23 6.18 18.22 -3.64
CA VAL A 23 6.36 18.95 -4.90
C VAL A 23 5.07 19.66 -5.29
N ASP A 24 5.20 20.90 -5.73
CA ASP A 24 4.19 21.67 -6.45
C ASP A 24 4.58 21.78 -7.93
N VAL A 25 3.60 21.61 -8.82
CA VAL A 25 3.75 21.85 -10.26
C VAL A 25 2.66 22.84 -10.67
N THR A 26 3.07 23.95 -11.30
CA THR A 26 2.16 25.00 -11.79
C THR A 26 2.20 25.07 -13.31
N LEU A 27 1.01 25.15 -13.92
CA LEU A 27 0.83 25.25 -15.36
C LEU A 27 0.57 26.69 -15.79
N GLU A 28 0.69 26.96 -17.09
CA GLU A 28 0.60 28.32 -17.65
C GLU A 28 -0.77 28.99 -17.44
N ASP A 29 -1.86 28.24 -17.30
CA ASP A 29 -3.16 28.83 -16.94
C ASP A 29 -3.40 29.01 -15.43
N GLY A 30 -2.42 28.63 -14.60
CA GLY A 30 -2.48 28.73 -13.15
C GLY A 30 -3.02 27.49 -12.45
N SER A 31 -3.39 26.42 -13.17
CA SER A 31 -3.65 25.13 -12.55
C SER A 31 -2.42 24.62 -11.81
N MET A 32 -2.64 23.98 -10.67
CA MET A 32 -1.57 23.53 -9.79
C MET A 32 -1.87 22.15 -9.21
N GLY A 33 -0.86 21.29 -9.21
CA GLY A 33 -0.86 19.99 -8.54
C GLY A 33 0.18 19.94 -7.44
N ARG A 34 -0.17 19.29 -6.32
CA ARG A 34 0.73 19.07 -5.18
C ARG A 34 0.74 17.61 -4.78
N ALA A 35 1.92 17.04 -4.59
CA ALA A 35 2.07 15.67 -4.09
C ALA A 35 3.19 15.56 -3.07
N ALA A 36 2.94 14.76 -2.04
CA ALA A 36 3.93 14.39 -1.04
C ALA A 36 4.20 12.89 -1.08
N VAL A 37 5.47 12.51 -0.87
CA VAL A 37 5.93 11.15 -1.10
C VAL A 37 5.90 10.32 0.18
N PRO A 38 5.30 9.12 0.18
CA PRO A 38 5.34 8.22 1.34
C PRO A 38 6.69 7.49 1.43
N SER A 39 7.01 6.94 2.61
CA SER A 39 8.26 6.22 2.89
C SER A 39 8.01 4.94 3.70
N GLY A 40 8.71 3.85 3.37
CA GLY A 40 8.61 2.55 4.05
C GLY A 40 9.32 2.49 5.42
N ALA A 41 9.00 1.49 6.23
CA ALA A 41 9.80 1.09 7.41
C ALA A 41 10.72 -0.05 7.01
N SER A 42 10.11 -1.14 6.52
CA SER A 42 10.79 -2.15 5.72
C SER A 42 10.73 -1.75 4.23
N THR A 43 11.82 -2.06 3.54
CA THR A 43 12.01 -1.80 2.10
C THR A 43 12.56 -3.08 1.49
N GLY A 44 11.84 -3.66 0.53
CA GLY A 44 12.32 -4.81 -0.23
C GLY A 44 13.65 -4.51 -0.92
N ALA A 45 14.48 -5.54 -1.10
CA ALA A 45 15.85 -5.37 -1.57
C ALA A 45 15.95 -4.80 -3.01
N TYR A 46 14.84 -4.86 -3.75
CA TYR A 46 14.73 -4.49 -5.16
C TYR A 46 13.88 -3.23 -5.40
N GLU A 47 13.51 -2.49 -4.35
CA GLU A 47 12.79 -1.20 -4.48
C GLU A 47 13.66 -0.14 -5.18
N ALA A 48 12.99 0.81 -5.85
CA ALA A 48 13.62 2.06 -6.27
C ALA A 48 14.11 2.86 -5.04
N VAL A 49 15.23 3.56 -5.20
CA VAL A 49 15.97 4.10 -4.06
C VAL A 49 15.37 5.42 -3.58
N GLU A 50 14.94 5.45 -2.31
CA GLU A 50 14.67 6.71 -1.61
C GLU A 50 15.99 7.44 -1.30
N ARG A 51 16.18 8.64 -1.87
CA ARG A 51 17.38 9.45 -1.63
C ARG A 51 17.29 10.17 -0.28
N ARG A 52 18.25 9.92 0.60
CA ARG A 52 18.43 10.54 1.93
C ARG A 52 19.82 11.18 2.01
N ASP A 53 19.94 12.28 2.76
CA ASP A 53 21.16 13.10 2.84
C ASP A 53 22.31 12.43 3.61
N GLY A 54 22.01 11.53 4.56
CA GLY A 54 23.02 10.92 5.42
C GLY A 54 23.69 11.86 6.43
N ASP A 55 23.31 13.14 6.46
CA ASP A 55 23.80 14.13 7.42
C ASP A 55 23.28 13.85 8.84
N LYS A 56 24.16 13.33 9.71
CA LYS A 56 23.81 12.96 11.08
C LYS A 56 23.38 14.15 11.95
N ASP A 57 23.75 15.37 11.58
CA ASP A 57 23.40 16.57 12.35
C ASP A 57 21.96 17.03 12.06
N ARG A 58 21.32 16.52 11.00
CA ARG A 58 19.92 16.82 10.63
C ARG A 58 19.08 15.56 10.57
N TYR A 59 18.01 15.52 11.37
CA TYR A 59 17.06 14.39 11.38
C TYR A 59 17.74 13.01 11.49
N LYS A 60 18.88 12.94 12.18
CA LYS A 60 19.69 11.71 12.35
C LYS A 60 20.11 11.05 11.01
N GLY A 61 20.41 11.84 9.98
CA GLY A 61 20.79 11.34 8.64
C GLY A 61 19.63 11.12 7.68
N LYS A 62 18.39 11.41 8.10
CA LYS A 62 17.19 11.16 7.29
C LYS A 62 16.68 12.38 6.51
N GLY A 63 17.45 13.47 6.44
CA GLY A 63 17.13 14.62 5.59
C GLY A 63 16.94 14.23 4.13
N VAL A 64 16.23 15.06 3.36
CA VAL A 64 15.96 14.85 1.93
C VAL A 64 16.29 16.08 1.08
N LEU A 65 17.21 16.94 1.55
CA LEU A 65 17.59 18.15 0.81
C LEU A 65 18.25 17.87 -0.52
N GLU A 66 18.96 16.76 -0.68
CA GLU A 66 19.53 16.36 -1.97
C GLU A 66 18.43 16.03 -2.99
N ALA A 67 17.39 15.30 -2.56
CA ALA A 67 16.23 15.00 -3.41
C ALA A 67 15.43 16.27 -3.75
N VAL A 68 15.25 17.18 -2.78
CA VAL A 68 14.62 18.49 -3.00
C VAL A 68 15.43 19.34 -3.99
N ALA A 69 16.77 19.30 -3.90
CA ALA A 69 17.65 20.01 -4.83
C ALA A 69 17.58 19.41 -6.25
N ALA A 70 17.46 18.09 -6.37
CA ALA A 70 17.26 17.42 -7.66
C ALA A 70 15.95 17.87 -8.33
N VAL A 71 14.86 18.00 -7.57
CA VAL A 71 13.59 18.51 -8.10
C VAL A 71 13.70 19.98 -8.52
N ASN A 72 14.21 20.84 -7.65
CA ASN A 72 14.32 22.29 -7.90
C ASN A 72 15.38 22.68 -8.94
N GLY A 73 16.26 21.75 -9.33
CA GLY A 73 17.34 21.95 -10.29
C GLY A 73 17.11 21.14 -11.55
N GLU A 74 17.85 20.04 -11.71
CA GLU A 74 17.92 19.26 -12.94
C GLU A 74 16.53 18.80 -13.44
N ILE A 75 15.64 18.33 -12.56
CA ILE A 75 14.31 17.87 -13.00
C ILE A 75 13.45 19.05 -13.48
N ALA A 76 13.43 20.16 -12.74
CA ALA A 76 12.70 21.35 -13.15
C ALA A 76 13.21 21.90 -14.48
N GLU A 77 14.53 21.95 -14.69
CA GLU A 77 15.14 22.39 -15.94
C GLU A 77 14.77 21.49 -17.13
N GLU A 78 14.70 20.17 -16.92
CA GLU A 78 14.40 19.19 -17.97
C GLU A 78 12.93 19.28 -18.45
N ILE A 79 11.97 19.39 -17.52
CA ILE A 79 10.55 19.22 -17.88
C ILE A 79 9.75 20.52 -17.97
N THR A 80 10.34 21.67 -17.60
CA THR A 80 9.69 22.98 -17.81
C THR A 80 9.42 23.21 -19.30
N GLY A 81 8.19 23.61 -19.63
CA GLY A 81 7.75 23.75 -21.01
C GLY A 81 7.31 22.44 -21.67
N MET A 82 7.25 21.32 -20.95
CA MET A 82 6.53 20.13 -21.41
C MET A 82 5.02 20.28 -21.16
N ASP A 83 4.21 19.58 -21.96
CA ASP A 83 2.76 19.51 -21.78
C ASP A 83 2.44 18.54 -20.62
N ALA A 84 1.86 19.05 -19.53
CA ALA A 84 1.52 18.24 -18.36
C ALA A 84 0.53 17.10 -18.66
N THR A 85 -0.18 17.15 -19.79
CA THR A 85 -1.09 16.07 -20.20
C THR A 85 -0.37 14.87 -20.82
N ASP A 86 0.92 14.99 -21.17
CA ASP A 86 1.78 13.89 -21.62
C ASP A 86 2.53 13.26 -20.43
N GLN A 87 1.78 12.63 -19.53
CA GLN A 87 2.34 11.98 -18.33
C GLN A 87 3.46 10.97 -18.66
N VAL A 88 3.29 10.19 -19.74
CA VAL A 88 4.26 9.18 -20.15
C VAL A 88 5.56 9.84 -20.63
N GLY A 89 5.46 10.89 -21.44
CA GLY A 89 6.62 11.66 -21.90
C GLY A 89 7.38 12.28 -20.74
N ILE A 90 6.68 12.87 -19.76
CA ILE A 90 7.29 13.49 -18.58
C ILE A 90 7.97 12.45 -17.67
N ASP A 91 7.29 11.35 -17.36
CA ASP A 91 7.88 10.28 -16.53
C ASP A 91 9.12 9.68 -17.23
N ALA A 92 9.05 9.47 -18.55
CA ALA A 92 10.19 8.97 -19.33
C ALA A 92 11.37 9.95 -19.32
N ALA A 93 11.14 11.25 -19.49
CA ALA A 93 12.20 12.26 -19.45
C ALA A 93 12.93 12.26 -18.10
N MET A 94 12.20 12.17 -16.97
CA MET A 94 12.81 12.09 -15.64
C MET A 94 13.58 10.79 -15.40
N ILE A 95 13.09 9.66 -15.91
CA ILE A 95 13.77 8.37 -15.82
C ILE A 95 15.06 8.37 -16.64
N ASP A 96 15.01 8.88 -17.87
CA ASP A 96 16.18 9.00 -18.75
C ASP A 96 17.21 9.99 -18.18
N LEU A 97 16.73 11.09 -17.58
CA LEU A 97 17.58 12.05 -16.88
C LEU A 97 18.30 11.38 -15.71
N ASP A 98 17.60 10.62 -14.85
CA ASP A 98 18.24 9.89 -13.76
C ASP A 98 19.30 8.90 -14.29
N GLY A 99 18.94 8.10 -15.29
CA GLY A 99 19.85 7.21 -16.02
C GLY A 99 20.27 5.95 -15.25
N THR A 100 19.66 5.65 -14.09
CA THR A 100 19.90 4.43 -13.31
C THR A 100 18.66 3.55 -13.21
N ASP A 101 18.85 2.24 -13.16
CA ASP A 101 17.73 1.28 -13.13
C ASP A 101 16.82 1.42 -11.90
N ASN A 102 17.36 1.94 -10.79
CA ASN A 102 16.68 2.06 -9.51
C ASN A 102 16.41 3.51 -9.08
N LYS A 103 16.58 4.48 -9.99
CA LYS A 103 16.36 5.92 -9.71
C LYS A 103 17.27 6.48 -8.61
N GLY A 104 18.45 5.89 -8.41
CA GLY A 104 19.34 6.20 -7.29
C GLY A 104 20.14 7.49 -7.42
N ARG A 105 20.19 8.10 -8.62
CA ARG A 105 20.94 9.35 -8.85
C ARG A 105 20.15 10.55 -8.35
N LEU A 106 18.90 10.68 -8.76
CA LEU A 106 17.98 11.77 -8.39
C LEU A 106 17.14 11.40 -7.16
N GLY A 107 16.87 10.10 -6.97
CA GLY A 107 15.98 9.58 -5.94
C GLY A 107 14.59 9.29 -6.48
N ALA A 108 14.08 8.09 -6.22
CA ALA A 108 12.70 7.70 -6.54
C ALA A 108 11.68 8.62 -5.87
N ASN A 109 12.02 9.17 -4.70
CA ASN A 109 11.22 10.18 -4.00
C ASN A 109 11.19 11.54 -4.73
N ALA A 110 12.29 11.97 -5.37
CA ALA A 110 12.25 13.17 -6.21
C ALA A 110 11.33 12.96 -7.42
N ILE A 111 11.56 11.88 -8.18
CA ILE A 111 10.83 11.60 -9.43
C ILE A 111 9.34 11.37 -9.15
N LEU A 112 8.99 10.58 -8.13
CA LEU A 112 7.58 10.32 -7.82
C LEU A 112 6.84 11.59 -7.39
N GLY A 113 7.49 12.45 -6.59
CA GLY A 113 6.88 13.71 -6.15
C GLY A 113 6.46 14.56 -7.34
N VAL A 114 7.35 14.72 -8.33
CA VAL A 114 7.05 15.44 -9.58
C VAL A 114 5.99 14.70 -10.39
N SER A 115 6.14 13.39 -10.60
CA SER A 115 5.22 12.55 -11.39
C SER A 115 3.76 12.69 -10.94
N LEU A 116 3.51 12.62 -9.62
CA LEU A 116 2.17 12.74 -9.06
C LEU A 116 1.66 14.19 -9.05
N ALA A 117 2.54 15.18 -8.82
CA ALA A 117 2.17 16.59 -8.86
C ALA A 117 1.77 17.03 -10.28
N VAL A 118 2.46 16.54 -11.32
CA VAL A 118 2.10 16.73 -12.74
C VAL A 118 0.71 16.16 -13.02
N ALA A 119 0.45 14.90 -12.63
CA ALA A 119 -0.84 14.26 -12.85
C ALA A 119 -2.00 15.05 -12.21
N LYS A 120 -1.79 15.60 -11.02
CA LYS A 120 -2.77 16.44 -10.32
C LYS A 120 -2.97 17.79 -11.00
N ALA A 121 -1.89 18.42 -11.46
CA ALA A 121 -1.97 19.69 -12.19
C ALA A 121 -2.72 19.52 -13.51
N ALA A 122 -2.45 18.41 -14.23
CA ALA A 122 -3.13 18.08 -15.47
C ALA A 122 -4.61 17.71 -15.25
N ALA A 123 -4.94 17.01 -14.17
CA ALA A 123 -6.33 16.75 -13.79
C ALA A 123 -7.09 18.05 -13.51
N ASP A 124 -6.49 18.98 -12.76
CA ASP A 124 -7.06 20.31 -12.49
C ASP A 124 -7.25 21.12 -13.77
N PHE A 125 -6.25 21.14 -14.66
CA PHE A 125 -6.33 21.76 -16.00
C PHE A 125 -7.49 21.21 -16.84
N CYS A 126 -7.68 19.89 -16.82
CA CYS A 126 -8.77 19.22 -17.51
C CYS A 126 -10.13 19.37 -16.80
N ALA A 127 -10.18 20.06 -15.65
CA ALA A 127 -11.35 20.16 -14.77
C ALA A 127 -11.95 18.79 -14.42
N GLN A 128 -11.08 17.80 -14.17
CA GLN A 128 -11.45 16.44 -13.79
C GLN A 128 -10.89 16.08 -12.42
N PRO A 129 -11.62 15.31 -11.59
CA PRO A 129 -11.01 14.70 -10.42
C PRO A 129 -9.92 13.70 -10.85
N LEU A 130 -8.88 13.53 -10.03
CA LEU A 130 -7.70 12.74 -10.39
C LEU A 130 -8.06 11.30 -10.82
N TYR A 131 -8.97 10.63 -10.10
CA TYR A 131 -9.39 9.28 -10.49
C TYR A 131 -9.98 9.20 -11.91
N ARG A 132 -10.66 10.26 -12.37
CA ARG A 132 -11.29 10.33 -13.70
C ARG A 132 -10.26 10.68 -14.77
N TYR A 133 -9.33 11.58 -14.45
CA TYR A 133 -8.24 11.95 -15.34
C TYR A 133 -7.35 10.73 -15.65
N VAL A 134 -6.95 9.98 -14.62
CA VAL A 134 -6.08 8.80 -14.78
C VAL A 134 -6.84 7.59 -15.35
N GLY A 135 -8.03 7.29 -14.81
CA GLY A 135 -8.74 6.05 -15.12
C GLY A 135 -9.78 6.14 -16.24
N GLY A 136 -10.02 7.35 -16.78
CA GLY A 136 -10.98 7.58 -17.83
C GLY A 136 -12.44 7.28 -17.43
N THR A 137 -13.29 7.09 -18.43
CA THR A 137 -14.75 6.99 -18.24
C THR A 137 -15.20 5.78 -17.41
N SER A 138 -14.41 4.70 -17.36
CA SER A 138 -14.75 3.48 -16.62
C SER A 138 -14.36 3.50 -15.15
N ALA A 139 -13.58 4.48 -14.68
CA ALA A 139 -13.17 4.58 -13.28
C ALA A 139 -14.40 4.82 -12.38
N ARG A 140 -14.81 3.79 -11.65
CA ARG A 140 -16.03 3.82 -10.80
C ARG A 140 -16.11 2.74 -9.73
N VAL A 141 -15.16 1.80 -9.70
CA VAL A 141 -15.14 0.73 -8.72
C VAL A 141 -14.44 1.22 -7.45
N LEU A 142 -15.16 1.23 -6.33
CA LEU A 142 -14.64 1.55 -5.02
C LEU A 142 -14.03 0.27 -4.39
N PRO A 143 -12.82 0.35 -3.84
CA PRO A 143 -12.09 -0.80 -3.36
C PRO A 143 -12.62 -1.35 -2.03
N VAL A 144 -12.58 -2.67 -1.84
CA VAL A 144 -12.68 -3.29 -0.51
C VAL A 144 -11.42 -2.96 0.29
N PRO A 145 -11.54 -2.32 1.47
CA PRO A 145 -10.39 -1.99 2.27
C PRO A 145 -9.91 -3.19 3.10
N MET A 146 -8.59 -3.41 3.10
CA MET A 146 -7.88 -4.25 4.06
C MET A 146 -7.44 -3.36 5.23
N MET A 147 -8.17 -3.43 6.34
CA MET A 147 -7.98 -2.53 7.47
C MET A 147 -7.14 -3.21 8.55
N ASN A 148 -5.87 -2.84 8.67
CA ASN A 148 -4.99 -3.33 9.73
C ASN A 148 -5.50 -2.87 11.10
N ILE A 149 -5.79 -3.81 12.01
CA ILE A 149 -6.31 -3.50 13.35
C ILE A 149 -5.44 -4.04 14.49
N ILE A 150 -4.53 -4.97 14.23
CA ILE A 150 -3.51 -5.47 15.16
C ILE A 150 -2.18 -5.57 14.43
N ASN A 151 -1.13 -5.05 15.05
CA ASN A 151 0.25 -5.11 14.56
C ASN A 151 1.07 -6.15 15.33
N GLY A 152 1.98 -6.80 14.63
CA GLY A 152 3.12 -7.55 15.13
C GLY A 152 4.38 -7.19 14.33
N GLY A 153 5.36 -8.09 14.30
CA GLY A 153 6.59 -7.95 13.53
C GLY A 153 7.33 -6.64 13.81
N GLU A 154 7.92 -6.03 12.78
CA GLU A 154 8.66 -4.76 12.91
C GLU A 154 7.77 -3.55 13.24
N HIS A 155 6.45 -3.69 13.18
CA HIS A 155 5.49 -2.62 13.49
C HIS A 155 5.11 -2.55 14.98
N ALA A 156 5.54 -3.52 15.81
CA ALA A 156 5.21 -3.59 17.23
C ALA A 156 6.32 -4.21 18.08
N ASP A 157 6.50 -3.69 19.30
CA ASP A 157 7.34 -4.31 20.33
C ASP A 157 6.50 -5.34 21.12
N ASN A 158 6.09 -6.43 20.44
CA ASN A 158 5.29 -7.51 21.02
C ASN A 158 5.76 -8.88 20.48
N PRO A 159 5.32 -10.01 21.06
CA PRO A 159 5.82 -11.33 20.67
C PRO A 159 5.05 -11.94 19.49
N ILE A 160 4.49 -11.13 18.58
CA ILE A 160 3.75 -11.61 17.41
C ILE A 160 4.67 -11.49 16.20
N ASP A 161 4.94 -12.58 15.49
CA ASP A 161 5.84 -12.56 14.34
C ASP A 161 5.18 -12.02 13.05
N ILE A 162 3.89 -12.33 12.82
CA ILE A 162 3.12 -11.80 11.69
C ILE A 162 2.92 -10.29 11.86
N GLN A 163 3.18 -9.52 10.81
CA GLN A 163 3.25 -8.05 10.87
C GLN A 163 1.87 -7.39 10.98
N GLU A 164 0.88 -7.81 10.19
CA GLU A 164 -0.44 -7.17 10.20
C GLU A 164 -1.59 -8.16 10.18
N PHE A 165 -2.62 -7.84 10.96
CA PHE A 165 -3.88 -8.57 11.00
C PHE A 165 -5.01 -7.63 10.60
N MET A 166 -5.63 -7.92 9.47
CA MET A 166 -6.55 -7.03 8.79
C MET A 166 -7.96 -7.60 8.75
N ILE A 167 -8.95 -6.71 8.78
CA ILE A 167 -10.35 -7.03 8.50
C ILE A 167 -10.76 -6.49 7.13
N MET A 168 -11.65 -7.23 6.46
CA MET A 168 -12.15 -6.91 5.12
C MET A 168 -13.69 -6.93 5.11
N PRO A 169 -14.37 -5.77 5.12
CA PRO A 169 -15.84 -5.67 5.14
C PRO A 169 -16.44 -5.91 3.75
N VAL A 170 -16.44 -7.16 3.28
CA VAL A 170 -16.85 -7.53 1.91
C VAL A 170 -18.36 -7.47 1.68
N ALA A 171 -19.17 -7.56 2.74
CA ALA A 171 -20.63 -7.54 2.63
C ALA A 171 -21.23 -6.12 2.62
N ALA A 172 -20.42 -5.09 2.87
CA ALA A 172 -20.86 -3.71 2.76
C ALA A 172 -21.44 -3.43 1.36
N THR A 173 -22.40 -2.51 1.29
CA THR A 173 -23.03 -2.09 0.03
C THR A 173 -22.36 -0.87 -0.60
N SER A 174 -21.45 -0.23 0.14
CA SER A 174 -20.78 1.03 -0.22
C SER A 174 -19.44 1.14 0.52
N ILE A 175 -18.52 1.97 0.03
CA ILE A 175 -17.26 2.22 0.75
C ILE A 175 -17.52 2.96 2.06
N ARG A 176 -18.53 3.84 2.11
CA ARG A 176 -18.95 4.50 3.37
C ARG A 176 -19.40 3.47 4.41
N GLU A 177 -20.19 2.48 4.01
CA GLU A 177 -20.62 1.42 4.91
C GLU A 177 -19.44 0.55 5.35
N ALA A 178 -18.55 0.18 4.43
CA ALA A 178 -17.34 -0.57 4.75
C ALA A 178 -16.47 0.13 5.81
N VAL A 179 -16.24 1.44 5.65
CA VAL A 179 -15.49 2.25 6.63
C VAL A 179 -16.20 2.29 8.00
N ARG A 180 -17.54 2.41 8.02
CA ARG A 180 -18.31 2.35 9.25
C ARG A 180 -18.17 0.99 9.95
N MET A 181 -18.33 -0.11 9.21
CA MET A 181 -18.17 -1.48 9.73
C MET A 181 -16.78 -1.65 10.35
N GLY A 182 -15.72 -1.26 9.64
CA GLY A 182 -14.35 -1.30 10.16
C GLY A 182 -14.16 -0.47 11.43
N SER A 183 -14.74 0.73 11.49
CA SER A 183 -14.65 1.61 12.67
C SER A 183 -15.33 1.01 13.90
N GLU A 184 -16.50 0.41 13.73
CA GLU A 184 -17.25 -0.25 14.80
C GLU A 184 -16.48 -1.47 15.35
N VAL A 185 -15.89 -2.29 14.47
CA VAL A 185 -15.02 -3.41 14.88
C VAL A 185 -13.77 -2.90 15.59
N PHE A 186 -13.08 -1.88 15.06
CA PHE A 186 -11.89 -1.31 15.67
C PHE A 186 -12.15 -0.79 17.09
N HIS A 187 -13.24 -0.04 17.30
CA HIS A 187 -13.60 0.45 18.62
C HIS A 187 -14.09 -0.65 19.57
N THR A 188 -14.69 -1.71 19.04
CA THR A 188 -15.06 -2.90 19.84
C THR A 188 -13.81 -3.64 20.29
N LEU A 189 -12.86 -3.88 19.39
CA LEU A 189 -11.54 -4.47 19.70
C LEU A 189 -10.81 -3.67 20.77
N LYS A 190 -10.79 -2.34 20.68
CA LYS A 190 -10.19 -1.47 21.72
C LYS A 190 -10.75 -1.74 23.11
N LYS A 191 -12.07 -1.91 23.23
CA LYS A 191 -12.76 -2.19 24.50
C LYS A 191 -12.43 -3.58 25.01
N GLU A 192 -12.35 -4.58 24.12
CA GLU A 192 -12.00 -5.95 24.48
C GLU A 192 -10.55 -6.04 25.00
N LEU A 193 -9.60 -5.42 24.29
CA LEU A 193 -8.20 -5.33 24.73
C LEU A 193 -8.10 -4.62 26.10
N SER A 194 -8.79 -3.50 26.27
CA SER A 194 -8.81 -2.77 27.55
C SER A 194 -9.39 -3.62 28.68
N SER A 195 -10.45 -4.38 28.40
CA SER A 195 -11.09 -5.28 29.38
C SER A 195 -10.21 -6.47 29.75
N ALA A 196 -9.33 -6.89 28.84
CA ALA A 196 -8.29 -7.88 29.08
C ALA A 196 -7.00 -7.28 29.69
N CYS A 197 -7.02 -6.00 30.10
CA CYS A 197 -5.88 -5.27 30.63
C CYS A 197 -4.66 -5.20 29.68
N MET A 198 -4.90 -5.23 28.37
CA MET A 198 -3.87 -5.11 27.33
C MET A 198 -3.70 -3.66 26.87
N SER A 199 -2.52 -3.35 26.31
CA SER A 199 -2.25 -2.05 25.71
C SER A 199 -3.17 -1.76 24.53
N THR A 200 -3.67 -0.52 24.45
CA THR A 200 -4.36 0.02 23.27
C THR A 200 -3.55 1.13 22.61
N GLY A 201 -2.23 1.11 22.79
CA GLY A 201 -1.30 1.94 22.02
C GLY A 201 -1.41 1.62 20.53
N LEU A 202 -1.24 2.64 19.70
CA LEU A 202 -1.32 2.49 18.25
C LEU A 202 0.08 2.42 17.64
N GLY A 203 0.27 1.51 16.68
CA GLY A 203 1.47 1.48 15.83
C GLY A 203 1.46 2.56 14.75
N ASP A 204 2.42 2.46 13.82
CA ASP A 204 2.57 3.40 12.70
C ASP A 204 1.34 3.44 11.79
N GLU A 205 0.66 2.30 11.64
CA GLU A 205 -0.52 2.15 10.76
C GLU A 205 -1.85 2.36 11.49
N GLY A 206 -1.80 2.71 12.78
CA GLY A 206 -2.98 2.97 13.60
C GLY A 206 -3.67 1.72 14.16
N GLY A 207 -3.18 0.51 13.85
CA GLY A 207 -3.60 -0.72 14.52
C GLY A 207 -3.10 -0.79 15.96
N PHE A 208 -3.70 -1.65 16.80
CA PHE A 208 -3.23 -1.85 18.17
C PHE A 208 -1.96 -2.72 18.20
N ALA A 209 -1.08 -2.49 19.17
CA ALA A 209 0.07 -3.35 19.45
C ALA A 209 -0.05 -3.96 20.88
N PRO A 210 -0.99 -4.90 21.10
CA PRO A 210 -1.18 -5.54 22.39
C PRO A 210 -0.16 -6.66 22.64
N GLU A 211 -0.02 -7.04 23.91
CA GLU A 211 0.76 -8.19 24.39
C GLU A 211 -0.08 -9.48 24.26
N LEU A 212 -0.21 -10.00 23.05
CA LEU A 212 -0.91 -11.27 22.76
C LEU A 212 0.06 -12.44 22.75
N LYS A 213 -0.44 -13.66 22.88
CA LYS A 213 0.40 -14.87 23.00
C LYS A 213 0.94 -15.40 21.65
N GLY A 214 0.51 -14.83 20.54
CA GLY A 214 0.88 -15.26 19.19
C GLY A 214 -0.26 -15.06 18.18
N THR A 215 -0.08 -15.56 16.97
CA THR A 215 -0.96 -15.32 15.82
C THR A 215 -2.41 -15.74 16.08
N ARG A 216 -2.62 -16.93 16.64
CA ARG A 216 -3.98 -17.46 16.90
C ARG A 216 -4.75 -16.64 17.93
N ASP A 217 -4.06 -16.17 18.97
CA ASP A 217 -4.66 -15.33 20.01
C ASP A 217 -5.14 -13.99 19.41
N ALA A 218 -4.34 -13.40 18.50
CA ALA A 218 -4.75 -12.21 17.74
C ALA A 218 -6.00 -12.46 16.88
N LEU A 219 -6.01 -13.55 16.11
CA LEU A 219 -7.15 -13.92 15.27
C LEU A 219 -8.42 -14.16 16.10
N ASP A 220 -8.32 -14.89 17.22
CA ASP A 220 -9.44 -15.16 18.12
C ASP A 220 -10.01 -13.86 18.72
N PHE A 221 -9.14 -12.92 19.12
CA PHE A 221 -9.57 -11.60 19.59
C PHE A 221 -10.29 -10.78 18.52
N ILE A 222 -9.82 -10.85 17.28
CA ILE A 222 -10.44 -10.16 16.14
C ILE A 222 -11.82 -10.75 15.85
N LEU A 223 -11.94 -12.09 15.73
CA LEU A 223 -13.22 -12.75 15.48
C LEU A 223 -14.26 -12.41 16.55
N LYS A 224 -13.87 -12.49 17.84
CA LYS A 224 -14.74 -12.10 18.95
C LYS A 224 -15.17 -10.62 18.87
N SER A 225 -14.29 -9.74 18.39
CA SER A 225 -14.59 -8.32 18.25
C SER A 225 -15.53 -8.04 17.08
N ILE A 226 -15.40 -8.79 15.98
CA ILE A 226 -16.33 -8.76 14.84
C ILE A 226 -17.74 -9.17 15.31
N GLU A 227 -17.86 -10.31 16.00
CA GLU A 227 -19.14 -10.81 16.53
C GLU A 227 -19.79 -9.81 17.50
N LYS A 228 -19.01 -9.26 18.42
CA LYS A 228 -19.50 -8.26 19.40
C LYS A 228 -19.91 -6.94 18.77
N ALA A 229 -19.32 -6.58 17.63
CA ALA A 229 -19.73 -5.41 16.84
C ALA A 229 -21.05 -5.66 16.08
N GLY A 230 -21.56 -6.91 16.07
CA GLY A 230 -22.81 -7.27 15.42
C GLY A 230 -22.66 -7.76 13.99
N TYR A 231 -21.44 -8.15 13.59
CA TYR A 231 -21.12 -8.69 12.26
C TYR A 231 -20.80 -10.18 12.33
N THR A 232 -21.00 -10.90 11.23
CA THR A 232 -20.73 -12.33 11.13
C THR A 232 -19.36 -12.56 10.48
N PRO A 233 -18.35 -13.11 11.20
CA PRO A 233 -17.06 -13.42 10.60
C PRO A 233 -17.21 -14.50 9.50
N GLY A 234 -16.52 -14.31 8.38
CA GLY A 234 -16.61 -15.21 7.23
C GLY A 234 -17.89 -15.07 6.40
N GLU A 235 -18.76 -14.11 6.73
CA GLU A 235 -19.89 -13.71 5.88
C GLU A 235 -19.87 -12.20 5.62
N ASP A 236 -19.85 -11.40 6.68
CA ASP A 236 -19.86 -9.93 6.61
C ASP A 236 -18.45 -9.36 6.51
N ILE A 237 -17.55 -9.90 7.33
CA ILE A 237 -16.16 -9.48 7.47
C ILE A 237 -15.26 -10.71 7.40
N TYR A 238 -14.28 -10.67 6.51
CA TYR A 238 -13.22 -11.67 6.41
C TYR A 238 -11.90 -11.11 6.94
N LEU A 239 -10.90 -11.98 7.04
CA LEU A 239 -9.57 -11.62 7.50
C LEU A 239 -8.56 -11.62 6.35
N ALA A 240 -7.56 -10.77 6.48
CA ALA A 240 -6.34 -10.80 5.69
C ALA A 240 -5.12 -10.69 6.61
N LEU A 241 -4.01 -11.28 6.19
CA LEU A 241 -2.74 -11.22 6.92
C LEU A 241 -1.66 -10.61 6.02
N ASP A 242 -0.80 -9.80 6.62
CA ASP A 242 0.53 -9.55 6.06
C ASP A 242 1.54 -10.19 6.99
N ALA A 243 2.16 -11.26 6.48
CA ALA A 243 3.16 -11.99 7.24
C ALA A 243 4.51 -11.27 7.25
N ALA A 244 4.83 -10.49 6.21
CA ALA A 244 6.15 -9.90 6.00
C ALA A 244 7.30 -10.90 6.23
N SER A 245 7.16 -12.11 5.68
CA SER A 245 7.98 -13.27 6.08
C SER A 245 9.48 -13.10 5.83
N THR A 246 9.86 -12.19 4.94
CA THR A 246 11.26 -11.78 4.70
C THR A 246 11.96 -11.35 6.00
N GLU A 247 11.25 -10.73 6.94
CA GLU A 247 11.81 -10.24 8.20
C GLU A 247 12.24 -11.35 9.15
N TYR A 248 11.56 -12.49 9.11
CA TYR A 248 11.89 -13.67 9.90
C TYR A 248 12.47 -14.83 9.07
N PHE A 249 12.71 -14.65 7.77
CA PHE A 249 13.39 -15.65 6.95
C PHE A 249 14.92 -15.51 7.05
N ARG A 250 15.59 -16.49 7.67
CA ARG A 250 17.04 -16.48 7.91
C ARG A 250 17.63 -17.87 7.65
N ASP A 251 18.77 -17.93 6.97
CA ASP A 251 19.51 -19.16 6.70
C ASP A 251 18.67 -20.31 6.10
N GLY A 252 17.70 -19.96 5.24
CA GLY A 252 16.82 -20.92 4.56
C GLY A 252 15.64 -21.42 5.40
N LYS A 253 15.35 -20.78 6.54
CA LYS A 253 14.24 -21.11 7.44
C LYS A 253 13.46 -19.87 7.89
N TYR A 254 12.22 -20.09 8.28
CA TYR A 254 11.34 -19.10 8.87
C TYR A 254 11.41 -19.19 10.40
N GLU A 255 12.09 -18.23 11.03
CA GLU A 255 12.41 -18.19 12.45
C GLU A 255 11.41 -17.30 13.22
N MET A 256 10.24 -17.86 13.53
CA MET A 256 9.16 -17.18 14.27
C MET A 256 9.45 -17.19 15.77
N LYS A 257 10.17 -16.17 16.25
CA LYS A 257 10.67 -16.08 17.63
C LYS A 257 9.55 -15.92 18.65
N GLY A 258 8.51 -15.18 18.30
CA GLY A 258 7.33 -14.97 19.12
C GLY A 258 6.61 -16.28 19.46
N GLU A 259 6.53 -17.18 18.48
CA GLU A 259 5.94 -18.51 18.65
C GLU A 259 6.95 -19.61 19.00
N GLY A 260 8.25 -19.31 18.97
CA GLY A 260 9.32 -20.27 19.23
C GLY A 260 9.44 -21.37 18.17
N LEU A 261 9.13 -21.04 16.91
CA LEU A 261 9.14 -21.98 15.79
C LEU A 261 10.31 -21.68 14.83
N SER A 262 10.85 -22.73 14.22
CA SER A 262 11.85 -22.66 13.15
C SER A 262 11.38 -23.61 12.05
N LEU A 263 10.84 -23.05 10.98
CA LEU A 263 10.12 -23.79 9.94
C LEU A 263 10.93 -23.82 8.64
N THR A 264 10.95 -24.95 7.97
CA THR A 264 11.32 -25.03 6.54
C THR A 264 10.28 -24.30 5.66
N PRO A 265 10.58 -23.97 4.40
CA PRO A 265 9.58 -23.41 3.47
C PRO A 265 8.31 -24.24 3.37
N GLU A 266 8.41 -25.57 3.31
CA GLU A 266 7.27 -26.48 3.28
C GLU A 266 6.43 -26.39 4.57
N GLU A 267 7.09 -26.40 5.73
CA GLU A 267 6.42 -26.29 7.04
C GLU A 267 5.76 -24.92 7.23
N ASN A 268 6.35 -23.84 6.69
CA ASN A 268 5.76 -22.51 6.71
C ASN A 268 4.49 -22.42 5.83
N VAL A 269 4.51 -23.05 4.64
CA VAL A 269 3.30 -23.18 3.80
C VAL A 269 2.21 -23.96 4.54
N ASP A 270 2.54 -25.06 5.20
CA ASP A 270 1.58 -25.84 5.98
C ASP A 270 1.04 -25.06 7.19
N TYR A 271 1.89 -24.27 7.85
CA TYR A 271 1.49 -23.37 8.92
C TYR A 271 0.44 -22.36 8.45
N LEU A 272 0.71 -21.63 7.35
CA LEU A 272 -0.22 -20.65 6.78
C LEU A 272 -1.51 -21.31 6.27
N ALA A 273 -1.40 -22.48 5.61
CA ALA A 273 -2.56 -23.22 5.14
C ALA A 273 -3.49 -23.63 6.30
N LYS A 274 -2.91 -24.03 7.44
CA LYS A 274 -3.66 -24.36 8.64
C LYS A 274 -4.39 -23.14 9.23
N LEU A 275 -3.80 -21.95 9.17
CA LEU A 275 -4.51 -20.73 9.58
C LEU A 275 -5.72 -20.46 8.66
N CYS A 276 -5.56 -20.59 7.35
CA CYS A 276 -6.68 -20.45 6.40
C CYS A 276 -7.76 -21.53 6.52
N ASP A 277 -7.45 -22.70 7.09
CA ASP A 277 -8.44 -23.75 7.37
C ASP A 277 -9.23 -23.46 8.65
N ASP A 278 -8.57 -22.87 9.65
CA ASP A 278 -9.16 -22.62 10.97
C ASP A 278 -9.88 -21.26 11.07
N TYR A 279 -9.53 -20.29 10.21
CA TYR A 279 -10.02 -18.91 10.23
C TYR A 279 -10.53 -18.45 8.86
N PRO A 280 -11.47 -17.50 8.78
CA PRO A 280 -11.99 -16.96 7.51
C PRO A 280 -10.99 -15.98 6.85
N ILE A 281 -9.76 -16.44 6.64
CA ILE A 281 -8.68 -15.70 5.98
C ILE A 281 -8.80 -15.91 4.47
N ILE A 282 -8.99 -14.81 3.75
CA ILE A 282 -9.14 -14.82 2.28
C ILE A 282 -7.93 -14.23 1.56
N SER A 283 -6.99 -13.62 2.28
CA SER A 283 -5.79 -13.02 1.71
C SER A 283 -4.58 -13.16 2.63
N ILE A 284 -3.44 -13.54 2.06
CA ILE A 284 -2.13 -13.56 2.70
C ILE A 284 -1.16 -12.77 1.81
N GLU A 285 -0.57 -11.74 2.40
CA GLU A 285 0.52 -10.94 1.86
C GLU A 285 1.86 -11.45 2.42
N ASP A 286 2.86 -11.54 1.54
CA ASP A 286 4.24 -11.93 1.83
C ASP A 286 4.39 -13.13 2.78
N GLY A 287 3.65 -14.20 2.47
CA GLY A 287 3.68 -15.48 3.20
C GLY A 287 5.00 -16.26 3.05
N CYS A 288 5.88 -15.85 2.14
CA CYS A 288 7.22 -16.41 1.95
C CYS A 288 8.23 -15.27 1.78
N GLY A 289 9.52 -15.55 2.01
CA GLY A 289 10.58 -14.55 1.82
C GLY A 289 10.66 -14.04 0.37
N GLU A 290 11.12 -12.81 0.17
CA GLU A 290 11.11 -12.11 -1.13
C GLU A 290 11.85 -12.85 -2.27
N ASP A 291 12.83 -13.68 -1.94
CA ASP A 291 13.59 -14.50 -2.91
C ASP A 291 13.35 -16.02 -2.78
N ASP A 292 12.43 -16.46 -1.90
CA ASP A 292 12.01 -17.87 -1.78
C ASP A 292 10.97 -18.25 -2.84
N TRP A 293 11.37 -18.19 -4.11
CA TRP A 293 10.49 -18.45 -5.26
C TRP A 293 9.88 -19.87 -5.24
N ASP A 294 10.62 -20.85 -4.74
CA ASP A 294 10.14 -22.23 -4.61
C ASP A 294 9.09 -22.33 -3.50
N GLY A 295 9.31 -21.69 -2.35
CA GLY A 295 8.30 -21.53 -1.29
C GLY A 295 7.03 -20.85 -1.78
N TRP A 296 7.16 -19.74 -2.51
CA TRP A 296 6.03 -19.06 -3.14
C TRP A 296 5.26 -19.94 -4.12
N LYS A 297 5.97 -20.75 -4.91
CA LYS A 297 5.32 -21.69 -5.83
C LYS A 297 4.53 -22.75 -5.07
N MET A 298 5.11 -23.32 -4.01
CA MET A 298 4.43 -24.28 -3.13
C MET A 298 3.21 -23.66 -2.46
N LEU A 299 3.32 -22.44 -1.94
CA LEU A 299 2.21 -21.69 -1.35
C LEU A 299 1.08 -21.49 -2.37
N THR A 300 1.43 -21.12 -3.60
CA THR A 300 0.49 -20.89 -4.69
C THR A 300 -0.23 -22.16 -5.11
N ASP A 301 0.50 -23.27 -5.27
CA ASP A 301 -0.11 -24.57 -5.57
C ASP A 301 -1.02 -25.07 -4.45
N ARG A 302 -0.70 -24.73 -3.19
CA ARG A 302 -1.45 -25.20 -2.02
C ARG A 302 -2.73 -24.39 -1.76
N LEU A 303 -2.69 -23.07 -1.97
CA LEU A 303 -3.74 -22.13 -1.52
C LEU A 303 -4.32 -21.23 -2.62
N GLY A 304 -3.64 -21.06 -3.75
CA GLY A 304 -3.93 -20.01 -4.75
C GLY A 304 -5.32 -20.08 -5.39
N ASP A 305 -5.99 -21.23 -5.34
CA ASP A 305 -7.35 -21.40 -5.84
C ASP A 305 -8.43 -20.81 -4.91
N ARG A 306 -8.15 -20.67 -3.60
CA ARG A 306 -9.13 -20.23 -2.60
C ARG A 306 -8.68 -19.03 -1.76
N VAL A 307 -7.39 -18.73 -1.72
CA VAL A 307 -6.81 -17.61 -0.97
C VAL A 307 -6.11 -16.67 -1.96
N GLN A 308 -6.31 -15.38 -1.79
CA GLN A 308 -5.50 -14.36 -2.45
C GLN A 308 -4.09 -14.38 -1.86
N LEU A 309 -3.07 -14.49 -2.72
CA LEU A 309 -1.67 -14.49 -2.33
C LEU A 309 -1.04 -13.24 -2.92
N VAL A 310 -0.77 -12.26 -2.07
CA VAL A 310 -0.32 -10.92 -2.43
C VAL A 310 1.20 -10.87 -2.30
N GLY A 311 1.89 -10.64 -3.42
CA GLY A 311 3.32 -10.31 -3.39
C GLY A 311 3.52 -8.81 -3.21
N ASP A 312 4.19 -8.41 -2.14
CA ASP A 312 4.67 -7.05 -1.88
C ASP A 312 6.18 -6.97 -2.13
N ASP A 313 7.02 -7.38 -1.19
CA ASP A 313 8.49 -7.45 -1.38
C ASP A 313 8.86 -8.41 -2.51
N LEU A 314 8.03 -9.43 -2.76
CA LEU A 314 8.19 -10.33 -3.90
C LEU A 314 8.24 -9.57 -5.23
N PHE A 315 7.41 -8.55 -5.42
CA PHE A 315 7.24 -7.86 -6.70
C PHE A 315 7.75 -6.42 -6.69
N VAL A 316 7.78 -5.75 -5.54
CA VAL A 316 8.18 -4.35 -5.33
C VAL A 316 7.58 -3.39 -6.38
N THR A 317 6.34 -3.64 -6.79
CA THR A 317 5.66 -2.90 -7.87
C THR A 317 6.48 -2.83 -9.19
N ASN A 318 7.41 -3.78 -9.40
CA ASN A 318 8.37 -3.78 -10.50
C ASN A 318 7.89 -4.74 -11.61
N PRO A 319 7.62 -4.23 -12.84
CA PRO A 319 7.17 -5.06 -13.96
C PRO A 319 8.07 -6.25 -14.30
N THR A 320 9.38 -6.16 -14.06
CA THR A 320 10.33 -7.25 -14.33
C THR A 320 10.14 -8.40 -13.35
N ARG A 321 10.05 -8.11 -12.03
CA ARG A 321 9.82 -9.14 -11.01
C ARG A 321 8.40 -9.72 -11.11
N LEU A 322 7.41 -8.87 -11.40
CA LEU A 322 6.04 -9.33 -11.67
C LEU A 322 5.99 -10.31 -12.84
N ALA A 323 6.68 -10.02 -13.96
CA ALA A 323 6.75 -10.92 -15.10
C ALA A 323 7.36 -12.29 -14.73
N MET A 324 8.42 -12.30 -13.89
CA MET A 324 9.01 -13.55 -13.38
C MET A 324 8.01 -14.35 -12.53
N GLY A 325 7.26 -13.71 -11.64
CA GLY A 325 6.24 -14.39 -10.83
C GLY A 325 5.12 -14.98 -11.67
N ILE A 326 4.64 -14.23 -12.67
CA ILE A 326 3.64 -14.72 -13.62
C ILE A 326 4.16 -15.96 -14.37
N GLU A 327 5.40 -15.92 -14.87
CA GLU A 327 6.01 -17.06 -15.58
C GLU A 327 6.16 -18.30 -14.69
N LYS A 328 6.58 -18.11 -13.44
CA LYS A 328 6.78 -19.18 -12.47
C LYS A 328 5.48 -19.71 -11.87
N GLY A 329 4.38 -18.97 -11.97
CA GLY A 329 3.12 -19.28 -11.28
C GLY A 329 3.21 -19.04 -9.78
N CYS A 330 3.89 -17.96 -9.38
CA CYS A 330 4.03 -17.54 -7.98
C CYS A 330 3.06 -16.39 -7.69
N ALA A 331 2.37 -16.49 -6.55
CA ALA A 331 1.33 -15.57 -6.09
C ALA A 331 0.14 -15.48 -7.07
N ASN A 332 -0.87 -14.69 -6.71
CA ASN A 332 -2.03 -14.42 -7.58
C ASN A 332 -2.57 -12.98 -7.43
N SER A 333 -1.82 -12.13 -6.73
CA SER A 333 -2.09 -10.73 -6.47
C SER A 333 -0.79 -9.96 -6.27
N MET A 334 -0.80 -8.66 -6.54
CA MET A 334 0.32 -7.75 -6.29
C MET A 334 -0.11 -6.61 -5.36
N LEU A 335 0.72 -6.28 -4.38
CA LEU A 335 0.59 -5.03 -3.63
C LEU A 335 1.22 -3.90 -4.44
N VAL A 336 0.49 -2.80 -4.61
CA VAL A 336 0.90 -1.67 -5.45
C VAL A 336 1.29 -0.50 -4.57
N LYS A 337 2.59 -0.22 -4.48
CA LYS A 337 3.16 0.92 -3.76
C LYS A 337 3.88 1.81 -4.77
N VAL A 338 3.28 2.97 -5.07
CA VAL A 338 3.77 3.90 -6.10
C VAL A 338 5.25 4.30 -5.93
N ASN A 339 5.74 4.37 -4.69
CA ASN A 339 7.11 4.77 -4.38
C ASN A 339 8.13 3.64 -4.51
N GLN A 340 7.70 2.37 -4.58
CA GLN A 340 8.61 1.25 -4.84
C GLN A 340 9.14 1.26 -6.28
N ILE A 341 8.38 1.82 -7.22
CA ILE A 341 8.80 1.94 -8.63
C ILE A 341 9.16 3.38 -9.02
N GLY A 342 8.53 4.38 -8.41
CA GLY A 342 8.97 5.78 -8.46
C GLY A 342 8.37 6.65 -9.57
N SER A 343 7.40 6.16 -10.35
CA SER A 343 6.63 6.99 -11.29
C SER A 343 5.19 6.47 -11.46
N LEU A 344 4.27 7.36 -11.85
CA LEU A 344 2.88 6.98 -12.11
C LEU A 344 2.78 6.05 -13.32
N THR A 345 3.51 6.35 -14.41
CA THR A 345 3.50 5.54 -15.64
C THR A 345 3.95 4.10 -15.38
N GLU A 346 5.05 3.89 -14.65
CA GLU A 346 5.51 2.52 -14.35
C GLU A 346 4.56 1.80 -13.38
N THR A 347 3.95 2.52 -12.43
CA THR A 347 2.91 1.96 -11.55
C THR A 347 1.74 1.43 -12.39
N LEU A 348 1.19 2.25 -13.30
CA LEU A 348 0.06 1.86 -14.14
C LEU A 348 0.42 0.70 -15.08
N LYS A 349 1.67 0.65 -15.57
CA LYS A 349 2.18 -0.48 -16.36
C LYS A 349 2.21 -1.78 -15.55
N ALA A 350 2.64 -1.74 -14.29
CA ALA A 350 2.64 -2.91 -13.41
C ALA A 350 1.20 -3.39 -13.13
N VAL A 351 0.29 -2.45 -12.85
CA VAL A 351 -1.14 -2.74 -12.63
C VAL A 351 -1.79 -3.40 -13.86
N ASP A 352 -1.58 -2.84 -15.06
CA ASP A 352 -2.11 -3.41 -16.32
C ASP A 352 -1.54 -4.81 -16.59
N MET A 353 -0.24 -5.02 -16.34
CA MET A 353 0.38 -6.35 -16.46
C MET A 353 -0.28 -7.38 -15.55
N ALA A 354 -0.47 -7.05 -14.26
CA ALA A 354 -1.12 -7.92 -13.29
C ALA A 354 -2.57 -8.24 -13.71
N HIS A 355 -3.36 -7.23 -14.11
CA HIS A 355 -4.73 -7.44 -14.58
C HIS A 355 -4.79 -8.37 -15.80
N ARG A 356 -3.91 -8.18 -16.79
CA ARG A 356 -3.84 -9.04 -17.99
C ARG A 356 -3.42 -10.48 -17.67
N ALA A 357 -2.68 -10.68 -16.59
CA ALA A 357 -2.33 -11.99 -16.06
C ALA A 357 -3.41 -12.61 -15.16
N ARG A 358 -4.56 -11.93 -14.97
CA ARG A 358 -5.63 -12.32 -14.03
C ARG A 358 -5.19 -12.34 -12.57
N MET A 359 -4.18 -11.53 -12.25
CA MET A 359 -3.84 -11.21 -10.87
C MET A 359 -4.65 -10.01 -10.41
N THR A 360 -4.99 -9.98 -9.12
CA THR A 360 -5.58 -8.79 -8.51
C THR A 360 -4.50 -7.78 -8.15
N ASN A 361 -4.88 -6.51 -8.02
CA ASN A 361 -4.02 -5.45 -7.53
C ASN A 361 -4.60 -4.90 -6.23
N VAL A 362 -3.76 -4.72 -5.22
CA VAL A 362 -4.13 -4.10 -3.94
C VAL A 362 -3.36 -2.80 -3.83
N MET A 363 -4.04 -1.68 -4.02
CA MET A 363 -3.41 -0.35 -3.91
C MET A 363 -2.99 -0.11 -2.47
N SER A 364 -1.77 0.36 -2.21
CA SER A 364 -1.23 0.36 -0.85
C SER A 364 -0.53 1.66 -0.46
N HIS A 365 -0.63 1.95 0.84
CA HIS A 365 0.13 3.00 1.53
C HIS A 365 1.58 2.55 1.85
N ARG A 366 2.33 3.39 2.57
CA ARG A 366 3.53 2.98 3.32
C ARG A 366 3.37 3.26 4.82
N SER A 367 4.23 2.72 5.67
CA SER A 367 4.19 3.00 7.12
C SER A 367 4.50 4.47 7.46
N GLY A 368 5.33 5.17 6.69
CA GLY A 368 5.44 6.64 6.71
C GLY A 368 4.54 7.28 5.65
N GLU A 369 3.37 7.75 6.04
CA GLU A 369 2.42 8.43 5.13
C GLU A 369 2.35 9.93 5.36
N THR A 370 1.67 10.64 4.47
CA THR A 370 1.35 12.07 4.62
C THR A 370 -0.17 12.29 4.59
N GLU A 371 -0.61 13.55 4.58
CA GLU A 371 -2.00 13.92 4.31
C GLU A 371 -2.44 13.63 2.85
N ASP A 372 -1.50 13.34 1.96
CA ASP A 372 -1.76 13.04 0.56
C ASP A 372 -2.70 11.83 0.43
N ALA A 373 -3.72 11.90 -0.43
CA ALA A 373 -4.69 10.82 -0.61
C ALA A 373 -4.68 10.20 -2.02
N THR A 374 -3.59 10.36 -2.77
CA THR A 374 -3.47 9.93 -4.17
C THR A 374 -3.83 8.46 -4.38
N ILE A 375 -3.44 7.58 -3.47
CA ILE A 375 -3.72 6.15 -3.59
C ILE A 375 -5.23 5.83 -3.57
N ALA A 376 -6.07 6.67 -2.96
CA ALA A 376 -7.52 6.50 -3.03
C ALA A 376 -8.04 6.76 -4.46
N ASP A 377 -7.58 7.84 -5.08
CA ASP A 377 -7.88 8.15 -6.48
C ASP A 377 -7.32 7.09 -7.43
N LEU A 378 -6.11 6.59 -7.21
CA LEU A 378 -5.50 5.56 -8.06
C LEU A 378 -6.19 4.19 -7.94
N ALA A 379 -6.67 3.82 -6.74
CA ALA A 379 -7.43 2.59 -6.56
C ALA A 379 -8.72 2.61 -7.42
N VAL A 380 -9.41 3.75 -7.47
CA VAL A 380 -10.61 3.92 -8.29
C VAL A 380 -10.28 4.10 -9.77
N ALA A 381 -9.21 4.84 -10.10
CA ALA A 381 -8.75 5.04 -11.48
C ALA A 381 -8.46 3.70 -12.17
N THR A 382 -7.84 2.78 -11.45
CA THR A 382 -7.45 1.47 -11.96
C THR A 382 -8.55 0.41 -11.82
N ASN A 383 -9.66 0.73 -11.13
CA ASN A 383 -10.69 -0.22 -10.73
C ASN A 383 -10.08 -1.49 -10.08
N CYS A 384 -9.00 -1.36 -9.30
CA CYS A 384 -8.27 -2.51 -8.76
C CYS A 384 -9.08 -3.33 -7.75
N GLY A 385 -10.15 -2.73 -7.21
CA GLY A 385 -11.13 -3.38 -6.36
C GLY A 385 -10.69 -3.58 -4.91
N GLN A 386 -9.43 -3.33 -4.56
CA GLN A 386 -8.89 -3.48 -3.20
C GLN A 386 -7.87 -2.40 -2.83
N ILE A 387 -7.83 -2.02 -1.55
CA ILE A 387 -6.90 -1.02 -1.00
C ILE A 387 -6.41 -1.43 0.41
N LYS A 388 -5.12 -1.29 0.69
CA LYS A 388 -4.48 -1.43 2.01
C LYS A 388 -3.97 -0.06 2.44
N THR A 389 -4.72 0.64 3.30
CA THR A 389 -4.38 2.01 3.72
C THR A 389 -4.40 2.19 5.24
N GLY A 390 -4.24 1.11 5.99
CA GLY A 390 -4.10 1.10 7.45
C GLY A 390 -5.41 1.09 8.22
N SER A 391 -5.29 1.34 9.53
CA SER A 391 -6.38 1.25 10.49
C SER A 391 -7.37 2.42 10.43
N LEU A 392 -8.37 2.37 11.30
CA LEU A 392 -9.39 3.41 11.51
C LEU A 392 -8.92 4.44 12.57
N ALA A 393 -7.64 4.80 12.50
CA ALA A 393 -7.02 5.80 13.34
C ALA A 393 -5.88 6.50 12.59
N ARG A 394 -5.49 7.67 13.11
CA ARG A 394 -4.45 8.57 12.56
C ARG A 394 -4.81 9.17 11.18
N SER A 395 -4.65 10.48 11.04
CA SER A 395 -5.13 11.20 9.85
C SER A 395 -4.39 10.83 8.56
N ASP A 396 -3.16 10.34 8.66
CA ASP A 396 -2.38 9.79 7.55
C ASP A 396 -3.04 8.56 6.91
N ARG A 397 -3.88 7.83 7.66
CA ARG A 397 -4.72 6.72 7.15
C ARG A 397 -6.11 7.22 6.78
N LEU A 398 -6.75 7.93 7.70
CA LEU A 398 -8.13 8.40 7.56
C LEU A 398 -8.32 9.35 6.38
N ALA A 399 -7.29 10.09 5.95
CA ALA A 399 -7.35 10.95 4.77
C ALA A 399 -7.76 10.16 3.50
N LYS A 400 -7.25 8.93 3.35
CA LYS A 400 -7.55 8.07 2.19
C LYS A 400 -8.97 7.52 2.25
N TYR A 401 -9.41 7.05 3.42
CA TYR A 401 -10.81 6.65 3.62
C TYR A 401 -11.79 7.80 3.37
N ASN A 402 -11.48 9.00 3.87
CA ASN A 402 -12.28 10.19 3.64
C ASN A 402 -12.31 10.57 2.16
N GLN A 403 -11.19 10.39 1.43
CA GLN A 403 -11.15 10.63 -0.01
C GLN A 403 -12.00 9.61 -0.77
N LEU A 404 -11.96 8.32 -0.41
CA LEU A 404 -12.84 7.31 -1.02
C LEU A 404 -14.33 7.63 -0.81
N ILE A 405 -14.71 8.14 0.38
CA ILE A 405 -16.08 8.59 0.64
C ILE A 405 -16.45 9.75 -0.28
N ARG A 406 -15.55 10.73 -0.51
CA ARG A 406 -15.79 11.82 -1.47
C ARG A 406 -15.91 11.31 -2.90
N ILE A 407 -15.07 10.35 -3.31
CA ILE A 407 -15.13 9.75 -4.65
C ILE A 407 -16.46 9.04 -4.85
N GLU A 408 -16.92 8.26 -3.88
CA GLU A 408 -18.25 7.64 -3.91
C GLU A 408 -19.37 8.67 -4.04
N GLU A 409 -19.33 9.76 -3.24
CA GLU A 409 -20.30 10.86 -3.34
C GLU A 409 -20.30 11.52 -4.73
N MET A 410 -19.12 11.73 -5.33
CA MET A 410 -18.98 12.31 -6.66
C MET A 410 -19.48 11.38 -7.77
N LEU A 411 -19.27 10.07 -7.64
CA LEU A 411 -19.74 9.07 -8.60
C LEU A 411 -21.25 8.84 -8.52
N GLY A 412 -21.86 9.05 -7.35
CA GLY A 412 -23.29 8.89 -7.12
C GLY A 412 -23.77 7.49 -7.51
N GLU A 413 -24.83 7.42 -8.32
CA GLU A 413 -25.42 6.14 -8.77
C GLU A 413 -24.49 5.28 -9.64
N SER A 414 -23.38 5.84 -10.15
CA SER A 414 -22.39 5.09 -10.93
C SER A 414 -21.33 4.39 -10.07
N ALA A 415 -21.29 4.65 -8.77
CA ALA A 415 -20.35 4.03 -7.86
C ALA A 415 -20.65 2.53 -7.70
N GLU A 416 -19.64 1.69 -7.86
CA GLU A 416 -19.74 0.24 -7.64
C GLU A 416 -18.76 -0.15 -6.54
N TYR A 417 -19.23 -0.59 -5.38
CA TYR A 417 -18.33 -1.15 -4.37
C TYR A 417 -17.96 -2.59 -4.75
N ALA A 418 -16.67 -2.91 -4.78
CA ALA A 418 -16.19 -4.23 -5.18
C ALA A 418 -16.79 -5.35 -4.32
N GLY A 419 -16.94 -5.13 -3.00
CA GLY A 419 -17.64 -6.03 -2.09
C GLY A 419 -17.28 -7.50 -2.28
N ARG A 420 -18.29 -8.38 -2.38
CA ARG A 420 -18.08 -9.83 -2.54
C ARG A 420 -17.42 -10.26 -3.85
N SER A 421 -17.28 -9.38 -4.84
CA SER A 421 -16.64 -9.74 -6.12
C SER A 421 -15.15 -10.06 -6.00
N ILE A 422 -14.52 -9.68 -4.89
CA ILE A 422 -13.10 -10.00 -4.61
C ILE A 422 -12.89 -11.43 -4.10
N LEU A 423 -13.97 -12.13 -3.70
CA LEU A 423 -13.86 -13.48 -3.15
C LEU A 423 -13.48 -14.47 -4.26
N ARG A 424 -12.51 -15.35 -3.97
CA ARG A 424 -12.14 -16.45 -4.86
C ARG A 424 -13.03 -17.67 -4.57
N GLY A 425 -13.61 -18.25 -5.62
CA GLY A 425 -14.60 -19.33 -5.56
C GLY A 425 -15.95 -18.89 -6.11
#